data_AF-A0A2S7U1A2-F1
#
_entry.id   AF-A0A2S7U1A2-F1
#
_cell.length_a   1.000
_cell.length_b   1.000
_cell.length_c   1.000
_cell.angle_alpha   90.00
_cell.angle_beta   90.00
_cell.angle_gamma   90.00
#
_symmetry.space_group_name_H-M   'P 1'
#
loop_
_entity.id
_entity.type
_entity.pdbx_description
1 polymer ?
#
loop_
_entity_poly.entity_id
_entity_poly.type
_entity_poly.pdbx_seq_one_letter_code
_entity_poly.pdbx_strand_id
1 'polypeptide(L)'
;MQYEIEFYVQKNGRIPFEAWLQGLDQKTHDRIMARLDRVQLGNFGDHKTVGGGVSELRFFFGSGYRVYYGIDQGKLVLLLIGGDKKSQNKDITRAQKYWNLYLKEN
;
A
#
# COMPACT_ATOMS: atom_id res chain seq x y z
N MET A 1 -16.58 7.82 6.09
CA MET A 1 -16.35 7.39 4.69
C MET A 1 -15.78 5.99 4.78
N GLN A 2 -16.37 5.02 4.07
CA GLN A 2 -15.91 3.63 4.08
C GLN A 2 -15.12 3.37 2.81
N TYR A 3 -14.01 2.65 2.93
CA TYR A 3 -13.17 2.26 1.81
C TYR A 3 -13.18 0.75 1.62
N GLU A 4 -13.36 0.31 0.38
CA GLU A 4 -13.14 -1.07 -0.01
C GLU A 4 -11.65 -1.29 -0.31
N ILE A 5 -11.06 -2.37 0.19
CA ILE A 5 -9.67 -2.68 -0.13
C ILE A 5 -9.62 -3.44 -1.43
N GLU A 6 -8.79 -2.97 -2.35
CA GLU A 6 -8.46 -3.65 -3.59
C GLU A 6 -6.94 -3.85 -3.68
N PHE A 7 -6.50 -4.97 -4.25
CA PHE A 7 -5.08 -5.20 -4.49
C PHE A 7 -4.75 -4.94 -5.95
N TYR A 8 -3.71 -4.17 -6.21
CA TYR A 8 -3.20 -4.02 -7.55
C TYR A 8 -2.63 -5.36 -8.07
N VAL A 9 -3.15 -5.79 -9.23
CA VAL A 9 -2.70 -7.00 -9.92
C VAL A 9 -1.85 -6.57 -11.13
N GLN A 10 -0.61 -7.05 -11.19
CA GLN A 10 0.23 -6.84 -12.36
C GLN A 10 -0.27 -7.65 -13.56
N LYS A 11 0.10 -7.25 -14.78
CA LYS A 11 -0.25 -7.98 -16.04
C LYS A 11 0.09 -9.47 -16.05
N ASN A 12 1.06 -9.91 -15.25
CA ASN A 12 1.46 -11.31 -15.12
C ASN A 12 0.73 -12.05 -13.98
N GLY A 13 -0.32 -11.46 -13.40
CA GLY A 13 -1.10 -12.02 -12.28
C GLY A 13 -0.47 -11.82 -10.90
N ARG A 14 0.74 -11.25 -10.79
CA ARG A 14 1.39 -11.03 -9.49
C ARG A 14 0.71 -9.91 -8.72
N ILE A 15 0.46 -10.13 -7.44
CA ILE A 15 -0.02 -9.13 -6.48
C ILE A 15 1.15 -8.70 -5.59
N PRO A 16 1.78 -7.53 -5.82
CA PRO A 16 3.00 -7.16 -5.10
C PRO A 16 2.83 -7.06 -3.58
N PHE A 17 1.68 -6.59 -3.13
CA PHE A 17 1.36 -6.48 -1.71
C PHE A 17 1.21 -7.85 -1.05
N GLU A 18 0.41 -8.74 -1.62
CA GLU A 18 0.17 -10.08 -1.08
C GLU A 18 1.45 -10.92 -1.03
N ALA A 19 2.24 -10.90 -2.11
CA ALA A 19 3.52 -11.61 -2.17
C ALA A 19 4.48 -11.19 -1.05
N TRP A 20 4.39 -9.93 -0.60
CA TRP A 20 5.15 -9.47 0.56
C TRP A 20 4.48 -9.87 1.88
N LEU A 21 3.16 -9.73 1.99
CA LEU A 21 2.41 -10.04 3.20
C LEU A 21 2.63 -11.51 3.64
N GLN A 22 2.70 -12.44 2.68
CA GLN A 22 2.99 -13.85 2.91
C GLN A 22 4.40 -14.13 3.48
N GLY A 23 5.33 -13.19 3.32
CA GLY A 23 6.70 -13.30 3.82
C GLY A 23 6.92 -12.74 5.22
N LEU A 24 5.88 -12.25 5.90
CA LEU A 24 5.98 -11.61 7.21
C LEU A 24 5.82 -12.60 8.36
N ASP A 25 6.44 -12.28 9.50
CA ASP A 25 6.09 -12.91 10.76
C ASP A 25 4.65 -12.54 11.17
N GLN A 26 4.00 -13.43 11.92
CA GLN A 26 2.59 -13.28 12.32
C GLN A 26 2.31 -11.95 13.03
N LYS A 27 3.22 -11.50 13.90
CA LYS A 27 3.02 -10.28 14.69
C LYS A 27 3.07 -9.04 13.80
N THR A 28 3.97 -9.02 12.82
CA THR A 28 4.06 -7.94 11.83
C THR A 28 2.82 -7.94 10.94
N HIS A 29 2.42 -9.10 10.44
CA HIS A 29 1.21 -9.31 9.64
C HIS A 29 -0.03 -8.72 10.34
N ASP A 30 -0.31 -9.13 11.57
CA ASP A 30 -1.52 -8.72 12.30
C ASP A 30 -1.58 -7.22 12.55
N ARG A 31 -0.42 -6.57 12.77
CA ARG A 31 -0.36 -5.12 12.96
C ARG A 31 -0.68 -4.34 11.70
N ILE A 32 -0.31 -4.87 10.53
CA ILE A 32 -0.63 -4.27 9.24
C ILE A 32 -2.11 -4.44 8.95
N MET A 33 -2.64 -5.66 9.12
CA MET A 33 -4.06 -5.95 8.92
C MET A 33 -4.95 -5.09 9.84
N ALA A 34 -4.63 -5.00 11.13
CA ALA A 34 -5.36 -4.12 12.05
C ALA A 34 -5.28 -2.63 11.68
N ARG A 35 -4.25 -2.18 10.95
CA ARG A 35 -4.22 -0.82 10.39
C ARG A 35 -5.13 -0.71 9.17
N LEU A 36 -5.12 -1.70 8.28
CA LEU A 36 -5.98 -1.74 7.10
C LEU A 36 -7.47 -1.76 7.48
N ASP A 37 -7.87 -2.53 8.49
CA ASP A 37 -9.26 -2.55 8.99
C ASP A 37 -9.73 -1.15 9.43
N ARG A 38 -8.85 -0.39 10.08
CA ARG A 38 -9.14 1.00 10.47
C ARG A 38 -9.19 1.93 9.26
N VAL A 39 -8.32 1.74 8.28
CA VAL A 39 -8.31 2.52 7.04
C VAL A 39 -9.62 2.33 6.27
N GLN A 40 -10.18 1.11 6.25
CA GLN A 40 -11.50 0.86 5.67
C GLN A 40 -12.61 1.70 6.31
N LEU A 41 -12.45 2.09 7.57
CA LEU A 41 -13.39 2.98 8.26
C LEU A 41 -13.03 4.48 8.14
N GLY A 42 -12.05 4.80 7.30
CA GLY A 42 -11.52 6.16 7.08
C GLY A 42 -10.45 6.58 8.09
N ASN A 43 -9.99 5.68 8.96
CA ASN A 43 -8.98 5.98 9.98
C ASN A 43 -7.58 5.55 9.52
N PHE A 44 -6.94 6.39 8.71
CA PHE A 44 -5.60 6.15 8.16
C PHE A 44 -4.50 6.23 9.23
N GLY A 45 -4.69 7.11 10.22
CA GLY A 45 -3.67 7.49 11.18
C GLY A 45 -2.44 8.10 10.51
N ASP A 46 -1.25 7.50 10.65
CA ASP A 46 -0.04 8.10 10.11
C ASP A 46 0.16 7.71 8.63
N HIS A 47 -0.05 8.69 7.76
CA HIS A 47 0.04 8.54 6.31
C HIS A 47 0.50 9.84 5.66
N LYS A 48 1.02 9.76 4.42
CA LYS A 48 1.49 10.93 3.68
C LYS A 48 1.32 10.75 2.17
N THR A 49 0.90 11.81 1.48
CA THR A 49 0.93 11.87 0.01
C THR A 49 2.38 11.94 -0.49
N VAL A 50 2.72 11.10 -1.46
CA VAL A 50 4.06 11.03 -2.08
C VAL A 50 4.06 11.51 -3.54
N GLY A 51 2.95 12.08 -4.00
CA GLY A 51 2.77 12.65 -5.32
C GLY A 51 2.26 11.63 -6.35
N GLY A 52 1.77 12.14 -7.49
CA GLY A 52 1.26 11.29 -8.57
C GLY A 52 0.02 10.47 -8.20
N GLY A 53 -0.83 10.98 -7.29
CA GLY A 53 -2.01 10.28 -6.80
C GLY A 53 -1.74 9.17 -5.77
N VAL A 54 -0.49 8.96 -5.38
CA VAL A 54 -0.09 7.91 -4.43
C VAL A 54 0.14 8.48 -3.03
N SER A 55 -0.22 7.70 -2.03
CA SER A 55 0.06 7.94 -0.60
C SER A 55 0.74 6.73 0.04
N GLU A 56 1.43 6.94 1.17
CA GLU A 56 2.04 5.89 1.98
C GLU A 56 1.44 5.86 3.39
N LEU A 57 1.09 4.67 3.89
CA LEU A 57 0.91 4.42 5.32
C LEU A 57 2.28 4.16 5.94
N ARG A 58 2.61 4.82 7.05
CA ARG A 58 3.93 4.70 7.67
C ARG A 58 3.85 3.94 8.99
N PHE A 59 4.60 2.86 9.06
CA PHE A 59 4.73 2.03 10.25
C PHE A 59 6.12 2.24 10.86
N PHE A 60 6.18 2.60 12.14
CA PHE A 60 7.42 2.92 12.86
C PHE A 60 7.96 1.74 13.69
N PHE A 61 7.77 0.52 13.19
CA PHE A 61 8.26 -0.70 13.82
C PHE A 61 8.96 -1.58 12.79
N GLY A 62 9.72 -2.57 13.28
CA GLY A 62 10.54 -3.42 12.41
C GLY A 62 11.55 -2.56 11.64
N SER A 63 11.66 -2.80 10.34
CA SER A 63 12.50 -2.01 9.42
C SER A 63 11.92 -0.64 9.05
N GLY A 64 10.71 -0.32 9.51
CA GLY A 64 9.99 0.89 9.13
C GLY A 64 9.19 0.72 7.83
N TYR A 65 8.16 -0.12 7.85
CA TYR A 65 7.34 -0.46 6.68
C TYR A 65 6.56 0.73 6.10
N ARG A 66 6.37 0.74 4.78
CA ARG A 66 5.59 1.72 4.01
C ARG A 66 4.64 1.02 3.06
N VAL A 67 3.33 1.06 3.35
CA VAL A 67 2.33 0.51 2.42
C VAL A 67 1.90 1.63 1.48
N TYR A 68 2.17 1.47 0.19
CA TYR A 68 1.80 2.45 -0.83
C TYR A 68 0.43 2.12 -1.42
N TYR A 69 -0.40 3.15 -1.54
CA TYR A 69 -1.76 3.00 -2.01
C TYR A 69 -2.22 4.19 -2.86
N GLY A 70 -3.22 3.93 -3.71
CA GLY A 70 -4.02 4.95 -4.38
C GLY A 70 -5.47 4.91 -3.88
N ILE A 71 -6.24 5.96 -4.16
CA ILE A 71 -7.68 5.98 -3.92
C ILE A 71 -8.39 6.26 -5.23
N ASP A 72 -9.34 5.40 -5.59
CA ASP A 72 -10.19 5.54 -6.77
C ASP A 72 -11.62 5.14 -6.42
N GLN A 73 -12.58 6.04 -6.63
CA GLN A 73 -14.02 5.80 -6.40
C GLN A 73 -14.38 5.13 -5.05
N GLY A 74 -13.71 5.53 -3.96
CA GLY A 74 -13.94 4.95 -2.64
C GLY A 74 -13.22 3.62 -2.39
N LYS A 75 -12.41 3.15 -3.34
CA LYS A 75 -11.52 2.00 -3.17
C LYS A 75 -10.14 2.45 -2.72
N LEU A 76 -9.59 1.76 -1.74
CA LEU A 76 -8.20 1.85 -1.33
C LEU A 76 -7.39 0.78 -2.07
N VAL A 77 -6.70 1.18 -3.14
CA VAL A 77 -5.94 0.27 -3.98
C VAL A 77 -4.53 0.11 -3.43
N LEU A 78 -4.19 -1.06 -2.90
CA LEU A 78 -2.88 -1.39 -2.37
C LEU A 78 -1.91 -1.76 -3.50
N LEU A 79 -0.87 -0.94 -3.68
CA LEU A 79 0.02 -1.00 -4.84
C LEU A 79 1.24 -1.88 -4.59
N LEU A 80 1.93 -1.63 -3.50
CA LEU A 80 3.08 -2.38 -3.02
C LEU A 80 3.45 -1.94 -1.59
N ILE A 81 4.53 -2.54 -1.10
CA ILE A 81 5.20 -2.18 0.14
C ILE A 81 6.65 -1.77 -0.11
N GLY A 82 7.13 -0.76 0.61
CA GLY A 82 8.54 -0.47 0.83
C GLY A 82 8.97 -0.88 2.23
N GLY A 83 10.19 -1.39 2.36
CA GLY A 83 10.76 -1.84 3.63
C GLY A 83 12.23 -1.45 3.69
N ASP A 84 12.55 -0.49 4.55
CA ASP A 84 13.79 0.30 4.65
C ASP A 84 13.72 1.66 3.94
N LYS A 85 14.06 2.71 4.71
CA LYS A 85 14.14 4.11 4.27
C LYS A 85 15.11 4.29 3.09
N LYS A 86 16.11 3.41 2.95
CA LYS A 86 17.08 3.46 1.83
C LYS A 86 16.45 3.18 0.47
N SER A 87 15.37 2.39 0.39
CA SER A 87 14.67 2.09 -0.86
C SER A 87 13.49 3.02 -1.14
N GLN A 88 13.12 3.89 -0.20
CA GLN A 88 11.88 4.67 -0.24
C GLN A 88 11.65 5.40 -1.57
N ASN A 89 12.67 6.08 -2.11
CA ASN A 89 12.54 6.78 -3.39
C ASN A 89 12.22 5.82 -4.55
N LYS A 90 12.87 4.65 -4.59
CA LYS A 90 12.61 3.62 -5.62
C LYS A 90 11.20 3.04 -5.46
N ASP A 91 10.75 2.84 -4.23
CA ASP A 91 9.43 2.31 -3.93
C ASP A 91 8.34 3.31 -4.30
N ILE A 92 8.53 4.61 -4.03
CA ILE A 92 7.61 5.69 -4.47
C ILE A 92 7.50 5.71 -6.00
N THR A 93 8.62 5.72 -6.73
CA THR A 93 8.59 5.71 -8.20
C THR A 93 7.88 4.47 -8.74
N ARG A 94 8.10 3.30 -8.12
CA ARG A 94 7.41 2.07 -8.50
C ARG A 94 5.92 2.14 -8.20
N ALA A 95 5.52 2.73 -7.06
CA ALA A 95 4.12 2.88 -6.68
C ALA A 95 3.38 3.80 -7.65
N GLN A 96 3.97 4.94 -8.00
CA GLN A 96 3.41 5.85 -9.01
C GLN A 96 3.26 5.16 -10.37
N LYS A 97 4.22 4.31 -10.75
CA LYS A 97 4.11 3.51 -11.97
C LYS A 97 2.93 2.53 -11.91
N TYR A 98 2.78 1.78 -10.82
CA TYR A 98 1.67 0.84 -10.66
C TYR A 98 0.33 1.55 -10.64
N TRP A 99 0.26 2.71 -9.98
CA TRP A 99 -0.94 3.52 -9.95
C TRP A 99 -1.36 4.00 -11.34
N ASN A 100 -0.41 4.54 -12.11
CA ASN A 100 -0.69 4.96 -13.48
C ASN A 100 -1.08 3.81 -14.42
N LEU A 101 -0.67 2.57 -14.11
CA LEU A 101 -1.11 1.38 -14.87
C LEU A 101 -2.54 1.00 -14.47
N TYR A 102 -2.83 0.95 -13.17
CA TYR A 102 -4.16 0.69 -12.64
C TYR A 102 -5.21 1.64 -13.25
N LEU A 103 -4.94 2.94 -13.25
CA LEU A 103 -5.85 3.97 -13.80
C LEU A 103 -6.04 3.91 -15.33
N LYS A 104 -5.23 3.15 -16.05
CA LYS A 104 -5.39 2.95 -17.50
C LYS A 104 -6.21 1.71 -17.83
N GLU A 105 -6.35 0.82 -16.85
CA GLU A 105 -6.96 -0.49 -17.00
C GLU A 105 -8.37 -0.54 -16.35
N ASN A 106 -8.77 0.53 -15.65
CA ASN A 106 -10.06 0.73 -14.99
C ASN A 106 -10.60 2.13 -15.31
#